data_AF-A0A068V8L6-F1
#
_entry.id   AF-A0A068V8L6-F1
#
_cell.length_a   1.000
_cell.length_b   1.000
_cell.length_c   1.000
_cell.angle_alpha   90.00
_cell.angle_beta   90.00
_cell.angle_gamma   90.00
#
_symmetry.space_group_name_H-M   'P 1'
#
loop_
_entity.id
_entity.type
_entity.pdbx_description
1 polymer ?
#
loop_
_entity_poly.entity_id
_entity_poly.type
_entity_poly.pdbx_seq_one_letter_code
_entity_poly.pdbx_strand_id
1 'polypeptide(L)'
;MEIIKGKSWEEVILGVSMDFQPTLQSKSSKSWLLLDSGIWPESESFREQSFGPIPSKWKGVCYGGIDFMCNRKSFYFLLVYIGNGHNGTHTAAGNIVMDVSYYGIVEGTIRGGAPAARNAVYNACAFPCCDDADILA
;
A
#
# COMPACT_ATOMS: atom_id res chain seq x y z
N MET A 1 17.32 11.12 23.43
CA MET A 1 16.41 10.52 22.42
C MET A 1 16.62 11.34 21.17
N GLU A 2 17.37 10.80 20.21
CA GLU A 2 17.74 11.52 19.00
C GLU A 2 16.55 11.42 18.03
N ILE A 3 15.91 12.56 17.74
CA ILE A 3 14.81 12.60 16.78
C ILE A 3 15.45 12.39 15.41
N ILE A 4 15.17 11.24 14.79
CA ILE A 4 15.73 10.90 13.48
C ILE A 4 14.94 11.67 12.40
N LYS A 5 15.14 12.98 12.34
CA LYS A 5 14.49 13.83 11.34
C LYS A 5 15.04 13.51 9.96
N GLY A 6 14.14 13.19 9.03
CA GLY A 6 14.46 13.10 7.61
C GLY A 6 15.14 11.81 7.15
N LYS A 7 15.33 10.81 8.02
CA LYS A 7 15.77 9.48 7.59
C LYS A 7 14.60 8.54 7.37
N SER A 8 14.66 7.73 6.31
CA SER A 8 13.66 6.68 6.09
C SER A 8 13.91 5.50 7.04
N TRP A 9 12.89 4.67 7.28
CA TRP A 9 13.04 3.49 8.14
C TRP A 9 14.15 2.54 7.65
N GLU A 10 14.40 2.48 6.34
CA GLU A 10 15.49 1.68 5.76
C GLU A 10 16.88 2.22 6.12
N GLU A 11 17.05 3.54 6.19
CA GLU A 11 18.31 4.16 6.61
C GLU A 11 18.61 3.88 8.09
N VAL A 12 17.56 3.80 8.90
CA VAL A 12 17.67 3.55 10.35
C VAL A 12 17.90 2.08 10.66
N ILE A 13 17.17 1.18 10.01
CA ILE A 13 17.16 -0.25 10.35
C ILE A 13 18.15 -1.05 9.48
N LEU A 14 18.20 -0.75 8.19
CA LEU A 14 18.96 -1.55 7.22
C LEU A 14 20.30 -0.89 6.86
N GLY A 15 20.53 0.37 7.26
CA GLY A 15 21.71 1.13 6.87
C GLY A 15 21.79 1.41 5.36
N VAL A 16 20.65 1.29 4.66
CA VAL A 16 20.57 1.52 3.21
C VAL A 16 20.04 2.93 2.98
N SER A 17 20.90 3.81 2.45
CA SER A 17 20.45 5.09 1.91
C SER A 17 19.91 4.86 0.49
N MET A 18 18.61 5.06 0.33
CA MET A 18 17.98 5.08 -0.98
C MET A 18 17.75 6.54 -1.38
N ASP A 19 18.52 7.02 -2.35
CA ASP A 19 18.27 8.30 -3.03
C ASP A 19 16.96 8.20 -3.82
N PHE A 20 15.83 8.33 -3.12
CA PHE A 20 14.52 8.28 -3.76
C PHE A 20 14.12 9.67 -4.22
N GLN A 21 14.10 9.89 -5.53
CA GLN A 21 13.53 11.10 -6.11
C GLN A 21 11.99 10.98 -6.14
N PRO A 22 11.22 11.89 -5.50
CA PRO A 22 9.75 11.88 -5.52
C PRO A 22 9.16 11.83 -6.93
N THR A 23 9.87 12.40 -7.90
CA THR A 23 9.52 12.47 -9.33
C THR A 23 9.72 11.15 -10.08
N LEU A 24 10.48 10.21 -9.52
CA LEU A 24 10.72 8.85 -10.06
C LEU A 24 9.77 7.81 -9.46
N GLN A 25 8.54 8.20 -9.09
CA GLN A 25 7.41 7.28 -9.18
C GLN A 25 7.13 7.00 -10.66
N SER A 26 8.07 6.28 -11.25
CA SER A 26 8.04 5.77 -12.61
C SER A 26 6.68 5.14 -12.89
N LYS A 27 6.19 5.32 -14.12
CA LYS A 27 5.01 4.64 -14.70
C LYS A 27 5.23 3.11 -14.66
N SER A 28 5.19 2.54 -13.48
CA SER A 28 5.46 1.13 -13.24
C SER A 28 4.22 0.32 -13.62
N SER A 29 4.46 -0.74 -14.39
CA SER A 29 3.49 -1.76 -14.75
C SER A 29 3.58 -2.99 -13.85
N LYS A 30 4.34 -2.88 -12.75
CA LYS A 30 4.50 -3.93 -11.73
C LYS A 30 3.40 -3.79 -10.69
N SER A 31 2.78 -4.92 -10.37
CA SER A 31 1.78 -5.04 -9.32
C SER A 31 2.27 -6.05 -8.29
N TRP A 32 1.95 -5.84 -7.02
CA TRP A 32 2.08 -6.84 -5.98
C TRP A 32 0.70 -7.35 -5.59
N LEU A 33 0.62 -8.65 -5.36
CA LEU A 33 -0.56 -9.27 -4.76
C LEU A 33 -0.38 -9.26 -3.25
N LEU A 34 -1.40 -8.79 -2.54
CA LEU A 34 -1.48 -8.89 -1.10
C LEU A 34 -2.73 -9.67 -0.71
N LEU A 35 -2.54 -10.70 0.12
CA LEU A 35 -3.61 -11.38 0.83
C LEU A 35 -3.67 -10.76 2.23
N ASP A 36 -4.70 -9.95 2.49
CA ASP A 36 -4.82 -9.19 3.73
C ASP A 36 -6.29 -9.12 4.14
N SER A 37 -6.58 -8.61 5.33
CA SER A 37 -7.96 -8.41 5.81
C SER A 37 -8.63 -7.14 5.27
N GLY A 38 -7.93 -6.37 4.44
CA GLY A 38 -8.47 -5.17 3.80
C GLY A 38 -7.43 -4.12 3.43
N ILE A 39 -7.94 -2.95 3.06
CA ILE A 39 -7.16 -1.74 2.76
C ILE A 39 -7.97 -0.52 3.22
N TRP A 40 -7.30 0.56 3.66
CA TRP A 40 -7.92 1.87 3.89
C TRP A 40 -7.68 2.77 2.67
N PRO A 41 -8.60 2.78 1.68
CA PRO A 41 -8.32 3.36 0.36
C PRO A 41 -8.15 4.88 0.37
N GLU A 42 -8.68 5.59 1.36
CA GLU A 42 -8.55 7.04 1.51
C GLU A 42 -7.16 7.47 1.99
N SER A 43 -6.32 6.53 2.42
CA SER A 43 -4.99 6.83 2.94
C SER A 43 -4.11 7.45 1.85
N GLU A 44 -3.27 8.41 2.22
CA GLU A 44 -2.31 9.06 1.31
C GLU A 44 -1.34 8.06 0.65
N SER A 45 -1.11 6.93 1.33
CA SER A 45 -0.34 5.79 0.80
C SER A 45 -0.95 5.14 -0.45
N PHE A 46 -2.23 5.38 -0.77
CA PHE A 46 -2.92 4.74 -1.88
C PHE A 46 -3.47 5.72 -2.92
N ARG A 47 -2.98 6.97 -2.92
CA ARG A 47 -3.31 7.96 -3.95
C ARG A 47 -2.75 7.58 -5.33
N GLU A 48 -3.50 7.90 -6.37
CA GLU A 48 -3.21 7.50 -7.76
C GLU A 48 -2.51 8.56 -8.62
N GLN A 49 -2.18 9.73 -8.06
CA GLN A 49 -1.72 10.91 -8.80
C GLN A 49 -0.46 10.67 -9.65
N SER A 50 0.39 9.72 -9.24
CA SER A 50 1.63 9.34 -9.91
C SER A 50 1.51 8.11 -10.81
N PHE A 51 0.32 7.49 -10.90
CA PHE A 51 0.13 6.24 -11.64
C PHE A 51 -0.50 6.50 -13.01
N GLY A 52 0.11 5.93 -14.05
CA GLY A 52 -0.49 5.89 -15.40
C GLY A 52 -1.71 4.96 -15.47
N PRO A 53 -2.36 4.81 -16.64
CA PRO A 53 -3.51 3.92 -16.81
C PRO A 53 -3.19 2.48 -16.38
N ILE A 54 -4.20 1.73 -15.95
CA ILE A 54 -4.04 0.32 -15.57
C ILE A 54 -3.47 -0.45 -16.79
N PRO A 55 -2.41 -1.26 -16.62
CA PRO A 55 -1.83 -2.01 -17.74
C PRO A 55 -2.86 -2.90 -18.42
N SER A 56 -2.94 -2.89 -19.75
CA SER A 56 -3.90 -3.70 -20.52
C SER A 56 -3.77 -5.22 -20.32
N LYS A 57 -2.58 -5.69 -19.88
CA LYS A 57 -2.35 -7.09 -19.49
C LYS A 57 -3.07 -7.49 -18.20
N TRP A 58 -3.48 -6.51 -17.38
CA TRP A 58 -4.21 -6.74 -16.15
C TRP A 58 -5.64 -7.20 -16.49
N LYS A 59 -6.05 -8.33 -15.90
CA LYS A 59 -7.38 -8.92 -16.12
C LYS A 59 -8.22 -9.00 -14.86
N GLY A 60 -7.70 -8.55 -13.72
CA GLY A 60 -8.44 -8.57 -12.47
C GLY A 60 -9.59 -7.56 -12.48
N VAL A 61 -10.69 -7.93 -11.84
CA VAL A 61 -11.90 -7.12 -11.69
C VAL A 61 -11.84 -6.35 -10.38
N CYS A 62 -12.32 -5.10 -10.41
CA CYS A 62 -12.59 -4.36 -9.19
C CYS A 62 -14.03 -4.64 -8.73
N TYR A 63 -14.19 -5.36 -7.63
CA TYR A 63 -15.46 -5.42 -6.92
C TYR A 63 -15.39 -4.36 -5.80
N GLY A 64 -15.87 -3.15 -6.10
CA GLY A 64 -15.98 -2.07 -5.12
C GLY A 64 -16.81 -2.49 -3.90
N GLY A 65 -16.57 -1.81 -2.78
CA GLY A 65 -17.34 -1.99 -1.53
C GLY A 65 -18.27 -0.81 -1.25
N ILE A 66 -18.97 -0.84 -0.11
CA ILE A 66 -19.98 0.17 0.28
C ILE A 66 -19.40 1.60 0.37
N ASP A 67 -18.09 1.78 0.48
CA ASP A 67 -17.41 3.08 0.40
C ASP A 67 -16.06 3.00 -0.34
N PHE A 68 -15.89 2.01 -1.23
CA PHE A 68 -14.61 1.81 -1.92
C PHE A 68 -14.76 1.85 -3.44
N MET A 69 -14.02 2.76 -4.05
CA MET A 69 -13.77 2.79 -5.49
C MET A 69 -12.29 2.48 -5.76
N CYS A 70 -12.04 1.50 -6.62
CA CYS A 70 -10.69 1.25 -7.11
C CYS A 70 -10.15 2.45 -7.88
N ASN A 71 -8.83 2.61 -7.84
CA ASN A 71 -8.11 3.67 -8.53
C ASN A 71 -6.87 3.09 -9.25
N ARG A 72 -6.04 3.92 -9.89
CA ARG A 72 -4.86 3.41 -10.62
C ARG A 72 -3.74 2.86 -9.72
N LYS A 73 -3.80 3.10 -8.40
CA LYS A 73 -2.88 2.56 -7.39
C LYS A 73 -3.37 1.23 -6.81
N SER A 74 -4.68 1.07 -6.60
CA SER A 74 -5.31 -0.11 -5.99
C SER A 74 -6.54 -0.54 -6.81
N PHE A 75 -6.49 -1.70 -7.47
CA PHE A 75 -7.49 -2.06 -8.51
C PHE A 75 -7.98 -3.51 -8.55
N TYR A 76 -7.54 -4.37 -7.61
CA TYR A 76 -8.20 -5.65 -7.34
C TYR A 76 -8.69 -5.64 -5.92
N PHE A 77 -9.95 -6.03 -5.73
CA PHE A 77 -10.55 -6.28 -4.43
C PHE A 77 -11.75 -7.20 -4.67
N LEU A 78 -11.78 -8.37 -4.04
CA LEU A 78 -12.97 -9.20 -3.93
C LEU A 78 -13.32 -9.27 -2.44
N LEU A 79 -14.56 -8.90 -2.11
CA LEU A 79 -15.24 -8.95 -0.81
C LEU A 79 -14.62 -8.10 0.32
N VAL A 80 -15.15 -6.89 0.53
CA VAL A 80 -14.81 -6.03 1.69
C VAL A 80 -15.70 -6.41 2.88
N TYR A 81 -15.14 -7.10 3.87
CA TYR A 81 -15.41 -6.74 5.26
C TYR A 81 -14.25 -5.85 5.69
N ILE A 82 -14.54 -4.65 6.21
CA ILE A 82 -13.54 -3.71 6.71
C ILE A 82 -12.92 -4.34 7.97
N GLY A 83 -11.91 -5.18 7.79
CA GLY A 83 -11.12 -5.80 8.85
C GLY A 83 -9.97 -4.89 9.28
N ASN A 84 -9.61 -4.96 10.56
CA ASN A 84 -8.62 -4.07 11.19
C ASN A 84 -7.16 -4.21 10.69
N GLY A 85 -6.85 -5.09 9.73
CA GLY A 85 -5.50 -5.25 9.20
C GLY A 85 -5.21 -4.25 8.08
N HIS A 86 -4.54 -3.18 8.47
CA HIS A 86 -4.17 -2.08 7.56
C HIS A 86 -2.67 -2.10 7.20
N ASN A 87 -1.83 -2.63 8.09
CA ASN A 87 -0.39 -2.36 8.05
C ASN A 87 0.34 -3.08 6.89
N GLY A 88 -0.12 -4.26 6.47
CA GLY A 88 0.57 -5.06 5.45
C GLY A 88 0.71 -4.32 4.11
N THR A 89 -0.40 -3.73 3.64
CA THR A 89 -0.43 -3.02 2.35
C THR A 89 0.43 -1.75 2.35
N HIS A 90 0.44 -1.00 3.46
CA HIS A 90 1.28 0.19 3.60
C HIS A 90 2.77 -0.15 3.54
N THR A 91 3.20 -1.19 4.26
CA THR A 91 4.61 -1.58 4.33
C THR A 91 5.11 -2.21 3.03
N ALA A 92 4.27 -2.97 2.31
CA ALA A 92 4.69 -3.60 1.06
C ALA A 92 4.83 -2.58 -0.08
N ALA A 93 3.79 -1.79 -0.32
CA ALA A 93 3.69 -0.94 -1.51
C ALA A 93 2.95 0.38 -1.27
N GLY A 94 2.89 0.86 -0.03
CA GLY A 94 2.42 2.20 0.28
C GLY A 94 3.21 3.27 -0.47
N ASN A 95 2.50 4.30 -0.92
CA ASN A 95 3.08 5.46 -1.56
C ASN A 95 4.01 6.21 -0.59
N ILE A 96 4.81 7.11 -1.13
CA ILE A 96 5.64 8.00 -0.34
C ILE A 96 4.75 9.10 0.23
N VAL A 97 4.77 9.21 1.54
CA VAL A 97 4.06 10.25 2.29
C VAL A 97 5.10 11.00 3.12
N MET A 98 5.29 12.27 2.79
CA MET A 98 6.24 13.16 3.44
C MET A 98 5.59 13.82 4.66
N ASP A 99 6.42 14.36 5.55
CA ASP A 99 5.98 15.14 6.72
C ASP A 99 4.97 14.42 7.62
N VAL A 100 5.09 13.09 7.71
CA VAL A 100 4.26 12.32 8.63
C VAL A 100 4.83 12.38 10.03
N SER A 101 3.93 12.33 11.01
CA SER A 101 4.29 12.27 12.41
C SER A 101 3.45 11.26 13.18
N TYR A 102 4.09 10.49 14.07
CA TYR A 102 3.39 9.69 15.06
C TYR A 102 3.45 10.40 16.42
N TYR A 103 2.37 11.09 16.78
CA TYR A 103 2.23 11.89 18.02
C TYR A 103 3.40 12.87 18.29
N GLY A 104 4.09 13.35 17.26
CA GLY A 104 5.27 14.24 17.42
C GLY A 104 6.56 13.52 17.83
N ILE A 105 6.53 12.19 17.99
CA ILE A 105 7.66 11.39 18.48
C ILE A 105 8.62 11.03 17.35
N VAL A 106 8.06 10.71 16.19
CA VAL A 106 8.80 10.35 14.98
C VAL A 106 8.27 11.21 13.86
N GLU A 107 9.14 12.01 13.24
CA GLU A 107 8.84 12.83 12.07
C GLU A 107 9.69 12.36 10.90
N GLY A 108 9.08 12.19 9.73
CA GLY A 108 9.83 11.80 8.55
C GLY A 108 8.96 11.49 7.35
N THR A 109 9.56 10.78 6.39
CA THR A 109 8.87 10.27 5.21
C THR A 109 8.67 8.77 5.35
N ILE A 110 7.44 8.29 5.15
CA ILE A 110 7.13 6.86 5.13
C ILE A 110 6.81 6.39 3.73
N ARG A 111 7.06 5.11 3.47
CA ARG A 111 6.75 4.44 2.20
C ARG A 111 6.74 2.93 2.39
N GLY A 112 6.14 2.22 1.45
CA GLY A 112 6.34 0.77 1.35
C GLY A 112 7.66 0.42 0.68
N GLY A 113 8.06 -0.86 0.72
CA GLY A 113 9.27 -1.35 0.05
C GLY A 113 9.25 -1.15 -1.48
N ALA A 114 8.06 -1.14 -2.10
CA ALA A 114 7.86 -0.90 -3.52
C ALA A 114 6.81 0.21 -3.78
N PRO A 115 7.12 1.49 -3.50
CA PRO A 115 6.13 2.57 -3.52
C PRO A 115 5.57 2.87 -4.91
N ALA A 116 6.37 2.63 -5.96
CA ALA A 116 5.95 2.78 -7.35
C ALA A 116 5.15 1.57 -7.88
N ALA A 117 5.06 0.48 -7.14
CA ALA A 117 4.26 -0.66 -7.57
C ALA A 117 2.78 -0.43 -7.27
N ARG A 118 1.94 -1.12 -8.02
CA ARG A 118 0.51 -1.08 -7.83
C ARG A 118 0.03 -2.20 -6.90
N ASN A 119 -1.08 -1.97 -6.21
CA ASN A 119 -1.68 -2.93 -5.30
C ASN A 119 -2.80 -3.72 -5.98
N ALA A 120 -2.69 -5.05 -5.94
CA ALA A 120 -3.82 -5.96 -6.10
C ALA A 120 -4.07 -6.59 -4.74
N VAL A 121 -5.19 -6.29 -4.12
CA VAL A 121 -5.51 -6.79 -2.78
C VAL A 121 -6.62 -7.82 -2.90
N TYR A 122 -6.48 -8.92 -2.19
CA TYR A 122 -7.50 -9.93 -2.10
C TYR A 122 -7.79 -10.18 -0.63
N ASN A 123 -9.07 -10.06 -0.27
CA ASN A 123 -9.50 -10.32 1.09
C ASN A 123 -9.82 -11.80 1.25
N ALA A 124 -8.86 -12.53 1.82
CA ALA A 124 -9.02 -13.94 2.16
C ALA A 124 -9.46 -14.14 3.62
N CYS A 125 -9.70 -13.05 4.37
CA CYS A 125 -9.80 -13.09 5.82
C CYS A 125 -11.00 -12.30 6.32
N ALA A 126 -11.98 -12.99 6.89
CA ALA A 126 -13.03 -12.36 7.68
C ALA A 126 -12.66 -12.43 9.18
N PHE A 127 -13.06 -11.46 9.99
CA PHE A 127 -12.91 -11.63 11.44
C PHE A 127 -13.77 -12.82 11.92
N PRO A 128 -13.23 -13.80 12.66
CA PRO A 128 -11.94 -13.80 13.36
C PRO A 128 -10.77 -14.55 12.69
N CYS A 129 -10.97 -15.22 11.54
CA CYS A 129 -9.96 -16.08 10.91
C CYS A 129 -10.03 -16.07 9.39
N CYS A 130 -8.92 -16.44 8.74
CA CYS A 130 -8.89 -16.71 7.31
C CYS A 130 -9.26 -18.17 7.08
N ASP A 131 -10.22 -18.45 6.21
CA ASP A 131 -10.53 -19.81 5.77
C ASP A 131 -9.48 -20.24 4.73
N ASP A 132 -8.94 -21.44 4.86
CA ASP A 132 -8.01 -22.02 3.88
C ASP A 132 -8.65 -22.06 2.48
N ALA A 133 -9.98 -22.25 2.41
CA ALA A 133 -10.72 -22.21 1.16
C ALA A 133 -10.69 -20.82 0.51
N ASP A 134 -10.78 -19.74 1.30
CA ASP A 134 -10.75 -18.37 0.79
C ASP A 134 -9.33 -17.97 0.34
N ILE A 135 -8.29 -18.47 1.01
CA ILE A 135 -6.88 -18.25 0.63
C ILE A 135 -6.54 -18.94 -0.71
N LEU A 136 -7.13 -20.11 -0.99
CA LEU A 136 -6.84 -20.92 -2.17
C LEU A 136 -7.73 -20.63 -3.39
N ALA A 137 -8.73 -19.75 -3.25
CA ALA A 137 -9.74 -19.47 -4.27
C ALA A 137 -9.23 -18.65 -5.48
#